data_AF-A0A370EH51-F1
#
_entry.id   AF-A0A370EH51-F1
#
_cell.length_a   1.000
_cell.length_b   1.000
_cell.length_c   1.000
_cell.angle_alpha   90.00
_cell.angle_beta   90.00
_cell.angle_gamma   90.00
#
_symmetry.space_group_name_H-M   'P 1'
#
loop_
_entity.id
_entity.type
_entity.pdbx_description
1 polymer ?
#
loop_
_entity_poly.entity_id
_entity_poly.type
_entity_poly.pdbx_seq_one_letter_code
_entity_poly.pdbx_strand_id
1 'polypeptide(L)'
;MLLIIFIAFAVCFLIERLNLGWKLPEVPTWTIRVLGVNFIQLGVVLLAGISWEKWLSSFSLFHLSSHVSPALGGIIAYFIATFLFYWWHRWRHRSDFLWTRFHQIHHSAQRIEVVTSFYKHPMEMVVNSIIGSLLVYSLLGLNLEAAGIYTVCTALGEFFYHTNIKTPQWIGYIFQRPEMHRIHHEYNKHTNNYGDIVWWDMLFGTYENPKEFKTSCGFDNDKEQRLFDMLKFKDVHKE
;
A
#
# COMPACT_ATOMS: atom_id res chain seq x y z
N MET A 1 -5.38 -9.66 -15.54
CA MET A 1 -5.04 -9.21 -14.17
C MET A 1 -5.56 -7.81 -13.86
N LEU A 2 -5.29 -6.76 -14.67
CA LEU A 2 -5.82 -5.40 -14.42
C LEU A 2 -7.34 -5.31 -14.22
N LEU A 3 -8.12 -6.03 -15.03
CA LEU A 3 -9.59 -6.07 -14.87
C LEU A 3 -9.99 -6.57 -13.47
N ILE A 4 -9.28 -7.56 -12.92
CA ILE A 4 -9.55 -8.10 -11.58
C ILE A 4 -9.28 -7.01 -10.51
N ILE A 5 -8.19 -6.27 -10.66
CA ILE A 5 -7.84 -5.15 -9.76
C ILE A 5 -8.93 -4.07 -9.79
N PHE A 6 -9.38 -3.67 -11.00
CA PHE A 6 -10.45 -2.67 -11.12
C PHE A 6 -11.79 -3.16 -10.57
N ILE A 7 -12.14 -4.43 -10.78
CA ILE A 7 -13.35 -5.02 -10.18
C ILE A 7 -13.23 -5.03 -8.66
N ALA A 8 -12.10 -5.47 -8.12
CA ALA A 8 -11.89 -5.50 -6.67
C ALA A 8 -11.96 -4.10 -6.04
N PHE A 9 -11.33 -3.12 -6.69
CA PHE A 9 -11.45 -1.72 -6.30
C PHE A 9 -12.91 -1.26 -6.30
N ALA A 10 -13.65 -1.51 -7.39
CA ALA A 10 -15.05 -1.10 -7.52
C ALA A 10 -15.93 -1.77 -6.46
N VAL A 11 -15.70 -3.04 -6.15
CA VAL A 11 -16.39 -3.76 -5.07
C VAL A 11 -16.11 -3.11 -3.72
N CYS A 12 -14.84 -2.88 -3.37
CA CYS A 12 -14.47 -2.22 -2.12
C CYS A 12 -15.07 -0.82 -2.01
N PHE A 13 -15.01 -0.04 -3.09
CA PHE A 13 -15.61 1.30 -3.19
C PHE A 13 -17.12 1.26 -2.98
N LEU A 14 -17.83 0.33 -3.61
CA LEU A 14 -19.28 0.18 -3.44
C LEU A 14 -19.63 -0.22 -2.00
N ILE A 15 -18.90 -1.18 -1.41
CA ILE A 15 -19.14 -1.65 -0.05
C ILE A 15 -18.96 -0.50 0.95
N GLU A 16 -17.88 0.27 0.87
CA GLU A 16 -17.65 1.36 1.83
C GLU A 16 -18.63 2.53 1.67
N ARG A 17 -19.28 2.69 0.50
CA ARG A 17 -20.35 3.68 0.30
C ARG A 17 -21.69 3.22 0.84
N LEU A 18 -21.95 1.91 0.84
CA LEU A 18 -23.16 1.31 1.38
C LEU A 18 -23.10 1.10 2.90
N ASN A 19 -21.90 0.82 3.44
CA ASN A 19 -21.68 0.56 4.86
C ASN A 19 -20.45 1.32 5.36
N LEU A 20 -20.63 2.61 5.63
CA LEU A 20 -19.57 3.49 6.12
C LEU A 20 -19.12 3.05 7.52
N GLY A 21 -17.88 2.57 7.62
CA GLY A 21 -17.28 2.21 8.90
C GLY A 21 -17.05 3.43 9.80
N TRP A 22 -16.55 4.52 9.21
CA TRP A 22 -16.31 5.79 9.90
C TRP A 22 -16.79 6.97 9.05
N LYS A 23 -17.23 8.03 9.72
CA LYS A 23 -17.53 9.31 9.07
C LYS A 23 -16.22 9.90 8.55
N LEU A 24 -16.14 10.12 7.24
CA LEU A 24 -14.97 10.73 6.62
C LEU A 24 -15.01 12.25 6.79
N PRO A 25 -13.87 12.90 7.13
CA PRO A 25 -13.81 14.35 7.22
C PRO A 25 -14.02 15.01 5.85
N GLU A 26 -14.57 16.22 5.86
CA GLU A 26 -14.64 17.07 4.68
C GLU A 26 -13.28 17.73 4.46
N VAL A 27 -12.62 17.36 3.38
CA VAL A 27 -11.29 17.85 3.05
C VAL A 27 -11.35 18.58 1.70
N PRO A 28 -11.05 19.89 1.65
CA PRO A 28 -10.98 20.63 0.40
C PRO A 28 -10.04 19.94 -0.60
N THR A 29 -10.37 20.06 -1.89
CA THR A 29 -9.58 19.54 -3.02
C THR A 29 -9.29 18.03 -3.04
N TRP A 30 -9.76 17.25 -2.05
CA TRP A 30 -9.45 15.81 -1.89
C TRP A 30 -9.67 15.02 -3.16
N THR A 31 -10.86 15.14 -3.77
CA THR A 31 -11.21 14.40 -4.99
C THR A 31 -10.23 14.66 -6.13
N ILE A 32 -9.81 15.90 -6.35
CA ILE A 32 -8.89 16.25 -7.44
C ILE A 32 -7.49 15.69 -7.14
N ARG A 33 -7.02 15.86 -5.89
CA ARG A 33 -5.69 15.38 -5.46
C ARG A 33 -5.60 13.86 -5.54
N VAL A 34 -6.58 13.16 -4.97
CA VAL A 34 -6.56 11.70 -4.91
C VAL A 34 -6.64 11.08 -6.30
N LEU A 35 -7.52 11.59 -7.18
CA LEU A 35 -7.62 11.12 -8.56
C LEU A 35 -6.37 11.44 -9.37
N GLY A 36 -5.82 12.65 -9.22
CA GLY A 36 -4.59 13.05 -9.93
C GLY A 36 -3.38 12.22 -9.54
N VAL A 37 -3.17 11.99 -8.24
CA VAL A 37 -2.09 11.12 -7.74
C VAL A 37 -2.29 9.69 -8.21
N ASN A 38 -3.48 9.10 -8.03
CA ASN A 38 -3.77 7.74 -8.47
C ASN A 38 -3.58 7.55 -9.98
N PHE A 39 -3.94 8.54 -10.81
CA PHE A 39 -3.73 8.47 -12.26
C PHE A 39 -2.24 8.40 -12.63
N ILE A 40 -1.41 9.23 -11.99
CA ILE A 40 0.06 9.18 -12.18
C ILE A 40 0.60 7.82 -11.74
N GLN A 41 0.14 7.30 -10.60
CA GLN A 41 0.58 6.01 -10.09
C GLN A 41 0.20 4.84 -10.99
N LEU A 42 -1.02 4.85 -11.53
CA LEU A 42 -1.44 3.86 -12.53
C LEU A 42 -0.50 3.91 -13.74
N GLY A 43 -0.12 5.10 -14.20
CA GLY A 43 0.90 5.28 -15.24
C GLY A 43 2.24 4.62 -14.88
N VAL A 44 2.74 4.83 -13.66
CA VAL A 44 3.98 4.20 -13.17
C VAL A 44 3.87 2.67 -13.18
N VAL A 45 2.77 2.11 -12.66
CA VAL A 45 2.58 0.64 -12.59
C VAL A 45 2.43 0.03 -14.00
N LEU A 46 1.75 0.71 -14.92
CA LEU A 46 1.63 0.23 -16.30
C LEU A 46 2.99 0.26 -17.03
N LEU A 47 3.75 1.34 -16.86
CA LEU A 47 5.12 1.42 -17.38
C LEU A 47 6.00 0.33 -16.75
N ALA A 48 5.85 0.09 -15.45
CA ALA A 48 6.50 -0.99 -14.72
C ALA A 48 6.27 -2.35 -15.37
N GLY A 49 4.99 -2.70 -15.57
CA GLY A 49 4.60 -3.96 -16.18
C GLY A 49 5.13 -4.16 -17.61
N ILE A 50 5.31 -3.08 -18.39
CA ILE A 50 5.76 -3.18 -19.78
C ILE A 50 7.29 -3.24 -19.92
N SER A 51 8.03 -2.57 -19.02
CA SER A 51 9.49 -2.37 -19.20
C SER A 51 10.36 -3.13 -18.21
N TRP A 52 9.95 -3.30 -16.95
CA TRP A 52 10.82 -3.93 -15.94
C TRP A 52 11.02 -5.41 -16.20
N GLU A 53 10.01 -6.13 -16.70
CA GLU A 53 10.17 -7.53 -17.12
C GLU A 53 11.28 -7.64 -18.18
N LYS A 54 11.24 -6.82 -19.22
CA LYS A 54 12.22 -6.87 -20.32
C LYS A 54 13.65 -6.62 -19.85
N TRP A 55 13.82 -5.76 -18.85
CA TRP A 55 15.14 -5.41 -18.33
C TRP A 55 15.65 -6.42 -17.29
N LEU A 56 14.77 -6.92 -16.43
CA LEU A 56 15.13 -7.68 -15.24
C LEU A 56 15.00 -9.20 -15.38
N SER A 57 14.33 -9.68 -16.43
CA SER A 57 14.21 -11.13 -16.72
C SER A 57 15.47 -11.74 -17.35
N SER A 58 16.45 -10.92 -17.72
CA SER A 58 17.70 -11.39 -18.37
C SER A 58 18.54 -12.30 -17.49
N PHE A 59 18.41 -12.16 -16.17
CA PHE A 59 19.08 -12.99 -15.18
C PHE A 59 18.13 -13.26 -14.00
N SER A 60 18.09 -14.51 -13.54
CA SER A 60 17.39 -14.84 -12.29
C SER A 60 18.17 -15.85 -11.46
N LEU A 61 18.02 -15.80 -10.13
CA LEU A 61 18.77 -16.66 -9.21
C LEU A 61 18.12 -18.04 -9.01
N PHE A 62 16.80 -18.09 -8.76
CA PHE A 62 16.12 -19.33 -8.39
C PHE A 62 15.36 -20.03 -9.52
N HIS A 63 15.09 -19.36 -10.64
CA HIS A 63 14.34 -19.91 -11.78
C HIS A 63 13.03 -20.62 -11.40
N LEU A 64 12.30 -20.10 -10.40
CA LEU A 64 11.16 -20.76 -9.78
C LEU A 64 10.05 -21.12 -10.78
N SER A 65 9.90 -20.38 -11.89
CA SER A 65 8.91 -20.69 -12.93
C SER A 65 9.07 -22.06 -13.58
N SER A 66 10.25 -22.69 -13.54
CA SER A 66 10.44 -24.05 -14.06
C SER A 66 9.95 -25.13 -13.10
N HIS A 67 9.61 -24.78 -11.85
CA HIS A 67 9.30 -25.73 -10.79
C HIS A 67 7.85 -25.63 -10.29
N VAL A 68 7.17 -24.50 -10.51
CA VAL A 68 5.81 -24.26 -10.01
C VAL A 68 4.93 -23.61 -11.06
N SER A 69 3.62 -23.76 -10.92
CA SER A 69 2.66 -23.04 -11.76
C SER A 69 2.75 -21.53 -11.52
N PRO A 70 2.36 -20.69 -12.50
CA PRO A 70 2.35 -19.24 -12.32
C PRO A 70 1.54 -18.78 -11.11
N ALA A 71 0.42 -19.46 -10.82
CA ALA A 71 -0.40 -19.18 -9.64
C ALA A 71 0.34 -19.41 -8.32
N LEU A 72 0.97 -20.58 -8.17
CA LEU A 72 1.74 -20.88 -6.96
C LEU A 72 2.96 -19.96 -6.85
N GLY A 73 3.66 -19.71 -7.96
CA GLY A 73 4.79 -18.77 -8.00
C GLY A 73 4.42 -17.36 -7.59
N GLY A 74 3.30 -16.83 -8.08
CA GLY A 74 2.78 -15.51 -7.70
C GLY A 74 2.38 -15.42 -6.23
N ILE A 75 1.78 -16.47 -5.66
CA ILE A 75 1.45 -16.54 -4.23
C ILE A 75 2.71 -16.60 -3.37
N ILE A 76 3.72 -17.39 -3.76
CA ILE A 76 5.01 -17.43 -3.08
C ILE A 76 5.68 -16.05 -3.11
N ALA A 77 5.69 -15.39 -4.27
CA ALA A 77 6.24 -14.04 -4.41
C ALA A 77 5.51 -13.04 -3.52
N TYR A 78 4.16 -13.08 -3.48
CA TYR A 78 3.37 -12.23 -2.59
C TYR A 78 3.75 -12.46 -1.12
N PHE A 79 3.80 -13.71 -0.67
CA PHE A 79 4.17 -14.01 0.72
C PHE A 79 5.55 -13.45 1.09
N ILE A 80 6.57 -13.66 0.24
CA ILE A 80 7.91 -13.10 0.46
C ILE A 80 7.87 -11.57 0.42
N ALA A 81 7.11 -10.98 -0.51
CA ALA A 81 6.95 -9.54 -0.62
C ALA A 81 6.36 -8.94 0.66
N THR A 82 5.39 -9.59 1.32
CA THR A 82 4.83 -9.05 2.57
C THR A 82 5.89 -8.84 3.66
N PHE A 83 6.92 -9.70 3.71
CA PHE A 83 8.06 -9.53 4.62
C PHE A 83 8.97 -8.37 4.20
N LEU A 84 9.31 -8.28 2.91
CA LEU A 84 10.16 -7.20 2.39
C LEU A 84 9.47 -5.83 2.56
N PHE A 85 8.19 -5.76 2.24
CA PHE A 85 7.39 -4.55 2.34
C PHE A 85 7.07 -4.17 3.78
N TYR A 86 6.97 -5.12 4.72
CA TYR A 86 6.95 -4.81 6.16
C TYR A 86 8.18 -3.98 6.56
N TRP A 87 9.38 -4.42 6.20
CA TRP A 87 10.61 -3.70 6.53
C TRP A 87 10.75 -2.39 5.77
N TRP A 88 10.47 -2.38 4.47
CA TRP A 88 10.47 -1.16 3.68
C TRP A 88 9.50 -0.11 4.25
N HIS A 89 8.32 -0.54 4.68
CA HIS A 89 7.34 0.31 5.33
C HIS A 89 7.86 0.83 6.67
N ARG A 90 8.34 -0.04 7.55
CA ARG A 90 8.92 0.36 8.82
C ARG A 90 10.10 1.33 8.68
N TRP A 91 10.98 1.15 7.68
CA TRP A 91 12.09 2.05 7.44
C TRP A 91 11.64 3.45 6.99
N ARG A 92 10.58 3.53 6.17
CA ARG A 92 9.98 4.82 5.77
C ARG A 92 9.44 5.62 6.96
N HIS A 93 8.99 4.94 8.01
CA HIS A 93 8.55 5.56 9.26
C HIS A 93 9.67 5.90 10.25
N ARG A 94 10.84 5.30 10.09
CA ARG A 94 11.97 5.45 11.03
C ARG A 94 13.05 6.41 10.53
N SER A 95 12.94 6.88 9.30
CA SER A 95 13.91 7.79 8.68
C SER A 95 13.20 9.01 8.11
N ASP A 96 13.54 10.20 8.59
CA ASP A 96 13.03 11.47 8.05
C ASP A 96 13.24 11.60 6.54
N PHE A 97 14.39 11.12 6.05
CA PHE A 97 14.71 11.13 4.63
C PHE A 97 13.72 10.30 3.82
N LEU A 98 13.43 9.07 4.27
CA LEU A 98 12.52 8.16 3.59
C LEU A 98 11.07 8.61 3.75
N TRP A 99 10.69 9.07 4.93
CA TRP A 99 9.38 9.65 5.21
C TRP A 99 9.04 10.77 4.23
N THR A 100 9.90 11.80 4.20
CA THR A 100 9.68 13.01 3.39
C THR A 100 9.62 12.69 1.89
N ARG A 101 10.41 11.72 1.42
CA ARG A 101 10.55 11.43 -0.01
C ARG A 101 9.54 10.44 -0.57
N PHE A 102 9.01 9.57 0.29
CA PHE A 102 8.19 8.46 -0.16
C PHE A 102 6.81 8.50 0.48
N HIS A 103 6.74 8.74 1.80
CA HIS A 103 5.63 8.26 2.59
C HIS A 103 4.74 9.34 3.22
N GLN A 104 5.24 10.57 3.38
CA GLN A 104 4.46 11.65 4.01
C GLN A 104 3.15 11.98 3.27
N ILE A 105 3.11 11.86 1.93
CA ILE A 105 1.87 12.10 1.16
C ILE A 105 0.81 11.09 1.57
N HIS A 106 1.20 9.84 1.79
CA HIS A 106 0.30 8.77 2.22
C HIS A 106 -0.30 9.06 3.58
N HIS A 107 0.55 9.43 4.54
CA HIS A 107 0.12 9.79 5.88
C HIS A 107 -0.52 11.16 6.01
N SER A 108 -0.44 12.01 4.99
CA SER A 108 -1.10 13.32 5.02
C SER A 108 -2.62 13.22 4.98
N ALA A 109 -3.16 12.16 4.35
CA ALA A 109 -4.60 12.02 4.11
C ALA A 109 -5.39 11.80 5.41
N GLN A 110 -6.30 12.72 5.72
CA GLN A 110 -7.27 12.54 6.80
C GLN A 110 -8.37 11.52 6.45
N ARG A 111 -8.58 11.28 5.15
CA ARG A 111 -9.56 10.34 4.63
C ARG A 111 -8.89 9.01 4.30
N ILE A 112 -9.14 8.00 5.12
CA ILE A 112 -8.77 6.61 4.82
C ILE A 112 -10.00 5.92 4.23
N GLU A 113 -9.93 5.65 2.94
CA GLU A 113 -10.94 4.97 2.12
C GLU A 113 -10.20 4.21 1.00
N VAL A 114 -10.86 3.32 0.25
CA VAL A 114 -10.16 2.42 -0.69
C VAL A 114 -9.28 3.19 -1.70
N VAL A 115 -9.67 4.39 -2.12
CA VAL A 115 -8.90 5.22 -3.06
C VAL A 115 -7.61 5.80 -2.46
N THR A 116 -7.49 5.80 -1.14
CA THR A 116 -6.29 6.23 -0.41
C THR A 116 -5.16 5.20 -0.49
N SER A 117 -5.46 3.94 -0.85
CA SER A 117 -4.46 2.85 -1.02
C SER A 117 -3.27 3.28 -1.88
N PHE A 118 -3.55 4.08 -2.91
CA PHE A 118 -2.60 4.56 -3.91
C PHE A 118 -2.49 6.10 -3.88
N TYR A 119 -2.65 6.71 -2.70
CA TYR A 119 -2.33 8.13 -2.48
C TYR A 119 -0.93 8.24 -1.88
N LYS A 120 0.10 8.09 -2.72
CA LYS A 120 1.53 8.05 -2.31
C LYS A 120 2.38 8.92 -3.24
N HIS A 121 3.61 9.24 -2.84
CA HIS A 121 4.50 9.99 -3.74
C HIS A 121 4.80 9.16 -5.01
N PRO A 122 4.82 9.74 -6.24
CA PRO A 122 5.13 8.97 -7.45
C PRO A 122 6.47 8.22 -7.39
N MET A 123 7.48 8.82 -6.75
CA MET A 123 8.76 8.16 -6.48
C MET A 123 8.62 6.92 -5.60
N GLU A 124 7.69 6.90 -4.64
CA GLU A 124 7.41 5.71 -3.84
C GLU A 124 6.90 4.57 -4.74
N MET A 125 6.02 4.87 -5.69
CA MET A 125 5.57 3.86 -6.65
C MET A 125 6.67 3.33 -7.54
N VAL A 126 7.55 4.20 -8.04
CA VAL A 126 8.71 3.76 -8.83
C VAL A 126 9.59 2.81 -8.02
N VAL A 127 9.92 3.16 -6.78
CA VAL A 127 10.76 2.32 -5.91
C VAL A 127 10.05 1.02 -5.53
N ASN A 128 8.76 1.06 -5.17
CA ASN A 128 7.99 -0.14 -4.87
C ASN A 128 7.93 -1.08 -6.08
N SER A 129 7.70 -0.55 -7.29
CA SER A 129 7.72 -1.33 -8.53
C SER A 129 9.09 -1.94 -8.83
N ILE A 130 10.19 -1.22 -8.54
CA ILE A 130 11.55 -1.78 -8.67
C ILE A 130 11.75 -2.92 -7.68
N ILE A 131 11.44 -2.73 -6.40
CA ILE A 131 11.60 -3.76 -5.35
C ILE A 131 10.81 -5.02 -5.71
N GLY A 132 9.52 -4.85 -6.08
CA GLY A 132 8.66 -5.97 -6.49
C GLY A 132 9.16 -6.66 -7.75
N SER A 133 9.61 -5.92 -8.75
CA SER A 133 10.12 -6.50 -10.00
C SER A 133 11.44 -7.24 -9.80
N LEU A 134 12.35 -6.72 -8.97
CA LEU A 134 13.59 -7.40 -8.60
C LEU A 134 13.30 -8.72 -7.87
N LEU A 135 12.32 -8.72 -6.95
CA LEU A 135 11.87 -9.94 -6.29
C LEU A 135 11.33 -10.95 -7.30
N VAL A 136 10.36 -10.56 -8.12
CA VAL A 136 9.63 -11.48 -9.00
C VAL A 136 10.53 -12.00 -10.13
N TYR A 137 11.21 -11.10 -10.84
CA TYR A 137 11.98 -11.48 -12.03
C TYR A 137 13.41 -11.89 -11.69
N SER A 138 14.16 -11.05 -10.97
CA SER A 138 15.60 -11.29 -10.77
C SER A 138 15.93 -12.25 -9.62
N LEU A 139 15.18 -12.22 -8.52
CA LEU A 139 15.40 -13.15 -7.42
C LEU A 139 14.72 -14.50 -7.73
N LEU A 140 13.41 -14.48 -7.93
CA LEU A 140 12.62 -15.70 -8.05
C LEU A 140 12.63 -16.28 -9.47
N GLY A 141 12.85 -15.49 -10.53
CA GLY A 141 12.79 -16.01 -11.90
C GLY A 141 11.39 -16.44 -12.29
N LEU A 142 10.39 -15.63 -11.95
CA LEU A 142 8.99 -15.87 -12.29
C LEU A 142 8.61 -15.19 -13.61
N ASN A 143 7.58 -15.71 -14.27
CA ASN A 143 7.08 -15.16 -15.54
C ASN A 143 6.04 -14.03 -15.32
N LEU A 144 5.64 -13.36 -16.40
CA LEU A 144 4.67 -12.27 -16.37
C LEU A 144 3.32 -12.64 -15.75
N GLU A 145 2.87 -13.88 -15.94
CA GLU A 145 1.60 -14.35 -15.36
C GLU A 145 1.69 -14.42 -13.83
N ALA A 146 2.75 -15.01 -13.29
CA ALA A 146 3.01 -15.03 -11.85
C ALA A 146 3.19 -13.61 -11.27
N ALA A 147 3.87 -12.71 -12.01
CA ALA A 147 3.99 -11.29 -11.66
C ALA A 147 2.61 -10.60 -11.56
N GLY A 148 1.72 -10.91 -12.50
CA GLY A 148 0.34 -10.42 -12.49
C GLY A 148 -0.45 -10.90 -11.28
N ILE A 149 -0.25 -12.16 -10.88
CA ILE A 149 -0.89 -12.74 -9.69
C ILE A 149 -0.35 -12.10 -8.40
N TYR A 150 0.97 -11.95 -8.28
CA TYR A 150 1.62 -11.18 -7.22
C TYR A 150 1.03 -9.76 -7.09
N THR A 151 0.88 -9.07 -8.23
CA THR A 151 0.34 -7.70 -8.27
C THR A 151 -1.11 -7.67 -7.81
N VAL A 152 -1.94 -8.63 -8.24
CA VAL A 152 -3.34 -8.74 -7.79
C VAL A 152 -3.40 -8.97 -6.28
N CYS A 153 -2.63 -9.92 -5.74
CA CYS A 153 -2.62 -10.19 -4.30
C CYS A 153 -2.22 -8.96 -3.48
N THR A 154 -1.17 -8.24 -3.90
CA THR A 154 -0.71 -7.01 -3.25
C THR A 154 -1.81 -5.93 -3.28
N ALA A 155 -2.44 -5.70 -4.44
CA ALA A 155 -3.52 -4.72 -4.57
C ALA A 155 -4.75 -5.08 -3.71
N LEU A 156 -5.12 -6.37 -3.63
CA LEU A 156 -6.21 -6.82 -2.78
C LEU A 156 -5.93 -6.59 -1.30
N GLY A 157 -4.69 -6.83 -0.86
CA GLY A 157 -4.22 -6.46 0.47
C GLY A 157 -4.41 -4.97 0.72
N GLU A 158 -3.80 -4.13 -0.12
CA GLU A 158 -3.88 -2.66 0.00
C GLU A 158 -5.31 -2.15 0.07
N PHE A 159 -6.18 -2.64 -0.82
CA PHE A 159 -7.59 -2.27 -0.82
C PHE A 159 -8.28 -2.68 0.47
N PHE A 160 -8.07 -3.92 0.94
CA PHE A 160 -8.79 -4.45 2.09
C PHE A 160 -8.55 -3.61 3.34
N TYR A 161 -7.28 -3.31 3.69
CA TYR A 161 -6.98 -2.57 4.91
C TYR A 161 -7.20 -1.05 4.80
N HIS A 162 -7.40 -0.50 3.60
CA HIS A 162 -7.82 0.91 3.43
C HIS A 162 -9.33 1.11 3.33
N THR A 163 -10.08 0.07 2.96
CA THR A 163 -11.53 0.17 2.73
C THR A 163 -12.21 0.66 4.00
N ASN A 164 -13.08 1.68 3.87
CA ASN A 164 -13.73 2.33 5.00
C ASN A 164 -14.91 1.51 5.57
N ILE A 165 -14.62 0.32 6.12
CA ILE A 165 -15.60 -0.60 6.70
C ILE A 165 -15.15 -1.08 8.09
N LYS A 166 -16.10 -1.37 8.97
CA LYS A 166 -15.81 -2.09 10.21
C LYS A 166 -15.72 -3.58 9.95
N THR A 167 -14.76 -4.24 10.57
CA THR A 167 -14.51 -5.67 10.40
C THR A 167 -14.51 -6.40 11.74
N PRO A 168 -14.85 -7.70 11.81
CA PRO A 168 -14.71 -8.47 13.04
C PRO A 168 -13.27 -8.54 13.56
N GLN A 169 -13.07 -8.43 14.88
CA GLN A 169 -11.73 -8.38 15.48
C GLN A 169 -10.85 -9.59 15.18
N TRP A 170 -11.45 -10.77 15.02
CA TRP A 170 -10.73 -12.01 14.78
C TRP A 170 -9.95 -12.01 13.46
N ILE A 171 -10.37 -11.23 12.46
CA ILE A 171 -9.65 -11.10 11.18
C ILE A 171 -8.22 -10.58 11.42
N GLY A 172 -8.05 -9.73 12.43
CA GLY A 172 -6.79 -9.08 12.77
C GLY A 172 -5.74 -10.04 13.33
N TYR A 173 -6.06 -11.31 13.55
CA TYR A 173 -5.06 -12.34 13.88
C TYR A 173 -4.45 -12.99 12.62
N ILE A 174 -4.98 -12.68 11.43
CA ILE A 174 -4.56 -13.27 10.15
C ILE A 174 -4.17 -12.17 9.14
N PHE A 175 -5.03 -11.18 8.95
CA PHE A 175 -4.84 -10.08 7.98
C PHE A 175 -4.94 -8.72 8.65
N GLN A 176 -4.23 -7.72 8.12
CA GLN A 176 -4.36 -6.37 8.61
C GLN A 176 -5.78 -5.86 8.33
N ARG A 177 -6.47 -5.36 9.36
CA ARG A 177 -7.84 -4.84 9.27
C ARG A 177 -7.85 -3.33 8.99
N PRO A 178 -8.96 -2.77 8.46
CA PRO A 178 -9.18 -1.32 8.42
C PRO A 178 -8.93 -0.61 9.75
N GLU A 179 -9.37 -1.20 10.87
CA GLU A 179 -9.14 -0.67 12.21
C GLU A 179 -7.65 -0.56 12.55
N MET A 180 -6.86 -1.57 12.17
CA MET A 180 -5.42 -1.65 12.44
C MET A 180 -4.65 -0.63 11.58
N HIS A 181 -5.05 -0.48 10.32
CA HIS A 181 -4.43 0.46 9.42
C HIS A 181 -4.82 1.92 9.75
N ARG A 182 -6.01 2.15 10.30
CA ARG A 182 -6.35 3.47 10.86
C ARG A 182 -5.50 3.86 12.07
N ILE A 183 -5.14 2.90 12.93
CA ILE A 183 -4.13 3.11 13.99
C ILE A 183 -2.76 3.45 13.40
N HIS A 184 -2.40 2.84 12.26
CA HIS A 184 -1.16 3.16 11.55
C HIS A 184 -1.17 4.62 11.02
N HIS A 185 -2.31 5.08 10.51
CA HIS A 185 -2.54 6.44 10.05
C HIS A 185 -2.97 7.42 11.15
N GLU A 186 -2.97 7.01 12.42
CA GLU A 186 -3.48 7.81 13.53
C GLU A 186 -2.71 9.12 13.66
N TYR A 187 -3.43 10.21 13.94
CA TYR A 187 -2.85 11.54 14.09
C TYR A 187 -1.73 11.52 15.14
N ASN A 188 -0.54 11.97 14.76
CA ASN A 188 0.68 11.96 15.58
C ASN A 188 1.11 10.58 16.11
N LYS A 189 0.64 9.47 15.50
CA LYS A 189 1.06 8.12 15.84
C LYS A 189 1.28 7.30 14.57
N HIS A 190 2.55 6.95 14.31
CA HIS A 190 2.97 6.28 13.07
C HIS A 190 3.91 5.08 13.35
N THR A 191 3.66 4.34 14.43
CA THR A 191 4.62 3.36 14.96
C THR A 191 4.21 1.90 14.85
N ASN A 192 2.97 1.62 14.46
CA ASN A 192 2.33 0.31 14.54
C ASN A 192 1.78 -0.16 13.19
N ASN A 193 1.59 -1.47 13.03
CA ASN A 193 0.87 -2.10 11.92
C ASN A 193 1.43 -1.77 10.52
N TYR A 194 2.67 -2.18 10.23
CA TYR A 194 3.33 -1.93 8.95
C TYR A 194 3.07 -3.00 7.88
N GLY A 195 2.65 -4.21 8.26
CA GLY A 195 2.57 -5.34 7.34
C GLY A 195 1.17 -5.58 6.79
N ASP A 196 1.08 -5.97 5.53
CA ASP A 196 -0.15 -6.47 4.90
C ASP A 196 -0.68 -7.72 5.64
N ILE A 197 0.26 -8.57 6.08
CA ILE A 197 0.03 -9.73 6.94
C ILE A 197 0.55 -9.42 8.34
N VAL A 198 -0.31 -9.61 9.34
CA VAL A 198 -0.07 -9.20 10.74
C VAL A 198 1.03 -9.98 11.44
N TRP A 199 1.44 -11.13 10.89
CA TRP A 199 2.46 -11.98 11.50
C TRP A 199 3.81 -11.29 11.61
N TRP A 200 4.16 -10.41 10.66
CA TRP A 200 5.38 -9.61 10.74
C TRP A 200 5.29 -8.56 11.83
N ASP A 201 4.14 -7.91 11.97
CA ASP A 201 3.89 -7.00 13.08
C ASP A 201 3.95 -7.68 14.45
N MET A 202 3.41 -8.90 14.56
CA MET A 202 3.48 -9.70 15.78
C MET A 202 4.93 -10.09 16.10
N LEU A 203 5.67 -10.57 15.10
CA LEU A 203 7.04 -11.04 15.25
C LEU A 203 8.01 -9.92 15.65
N PHE A 204 7.80 -8.72 15.12
CA PHE A 204 8.73 -7.59 15.29
C PHE A 204 8.20 -6.48 16.20
N GLY A 205 7.14 -6.75 16.96
CA GLY A 205 6.68 -5.92 18.07
C GLY A 205 5.96 -4.63 17.66
N THR A 206 5.23 -4.64 16.55
CA THR A 206 4.51 -3.47 16.02
C THR A 206 3.00 -3.71 15.89
N TYR A 207 2.51 -4.88 16.33
CA TYR A 207 1.12 -5.29 16.26
C TYR A 207 0.21 -4.56 17.25
N GLU A 208 -0.88 -3.98 16.73
CA GLU A 208 -1.96 -3.41 17.52
C GLU A 208 -3.32 -3.69 16.85
N ASN A 209 -4.15 -4.53 17.48
CA ASN A 209 -5.46 -4.93 16.94
C ASN A 209 -6.62 -4.46 17.84
N PRO A 210 -7.06 -3.20 17.70
CA PRO A 210 -8.09 -2.65 18.56
C PRO A 210 -9.47 -3.25 18.27
N LYS A 211 -10.33 -3.25 19.30
CA LYS A 211 -11.76 -3.56 19.14
C LYS A 211 -12.46 -2.49 18.30
N GLU A 212 -12.11 -1.22 18.53
CA GLU A 212 -12.69 -0.05 17.87
C GLU A 212 -11.61 0.99 17.62
N PHE A 213 -11.74 1.74 16.53
CA PHE A 213 -10.94 2.94 16.24
C PHE A 213 -11.79 4.19 16.50
N LYS A 214 -11.27 5.13 17.31
CA LYS A 214 -12.02 6.31 17.81
C LYS A 214 -11.29 7.64 17.64
N THR A 215 -10.15 7.66 16.96
CA THR A 215 -9.32 8.86 16.80
C THR A 215 -9.39 9.40 15.36
N SER A 216 -8.62 10.44 15.05
CA SER A 216 -8.48 10.99 13.71
C SER A 216 -7.26 10.38 13.00
N CYS A 217 -7.27 10.43 11.67
CA CYS A 217 -6.13 10.06 10.85
C CYS A 217 -5.59 11.29 10.11
N GLY A 218 -4.39 11.17 9.54
CA GLY A 218 -3.84 12.16 8.63
C GLY A 218 -3.12 13.32 9.32
N PHE A 219 -2.85 14.38 8.56
CA PHE A 219 -2.32 15.64 9.09
C PHE A 219 -3.45 16.61 9.44
N ASP A 220 -3.10 17.75 10.03
CA ASP A 220 -4.01 18.89 10.11
C ASP A 220 -4.43 19.35 8.71
N ASN A 221 -5.63 19.92 8.56
CA ASN A 221 -6.22 20.19 7.24
C ASN A 221 -5.33 21.15 6.42
N ASP A 222 -4.80 22.21 7.03
CA ASP A 222 -3.89 23.17 6.39
C ASP A 222 -2.62 22.48 5.87
N LYS A 223 -2.05 21.54 6.64
CA LYS A 223 -0.89 20.74 6.25
C LYS A 223 -1.23 19.75 5.15
N GLU A 224 -2.35 19.03 5.25
CA GLU A 224 -2.75 18.08 4.22
C GLU A 224 -2.87 18.76 2.85
N GLN A 225 -3.39 20.00 2.76
CA GLN A 225 -3.54 20.72 1.49
C GLN A 225 -2.21 21.03 0.79
N ARG A 226 -1.06 20.93 1.47
CA ARG A 226 0.27 21.30 0.92
C ARG A 226 0.88 20.20 0.05
N LEU A 227 0.08 19.57 -0.82
CA LEU A 227 0.52 18.48 -1.70
C LEU A 227 1.73 18.89 -2.58
N PHE A 228 1.74 20.10 -3.12
CA PHE A 228 2.85 20.58 -3.95
C PHE A 228 4.17 20.72 -3.18
N ASP A 229 4.12 21.07 -1.89
CA ASP A 229 5.31 21.12 -1.05
C ASP A 229 5.83 19.71 -0.76
N MET A 230 4.92 18.77 -0.45
CA MET A 230 5.29 17.36 -0.26
C MET A 230 5.88 16.73 -1.53
N LEU A 231 5.33 17.05 -2.72
CA LEU A 231 5.87 16.62 -4.01
C LEU A 231 7.27 17.21 -4.31
N LYS A 232 7.62 18.35 -3.69
CA LYS A 232 8.96 18.95 -3.75
C LYS A 232 9.86 18.47 -2.62
N PHE A 233 9.45 17.43 -1.90
CA PHE A 233 10.20 16.85 -0.78
C PHE A 233 10.41 17.81 0.40
N LYS A 234 9.51 18.77 0.61
CA LYS A 234 9.47 19.52 1.87
C LYS A 234 8.78 18.68 2.94
N ASP A 235 9.30 18.73 4.17
CA ASP A 235 8.70 18.04 5.31
C ASP A 235 7.56 18.88 5.89
N VAL A 236 6.36 18.65 5.38
CA VAL A 236 5.15 19.38 5.81
C VAL A 236 4.71 18.98 7.22
N HIS A 237 5.14 17.81 7.70
CA HIS A 237 4.78 17.34 9.03
C HIS A 237 5.42 18.22 10.12
N LYS A 238 6.68 18.64 9.91
CA LYS A 238 7.47 19.42 10.89
C LYS A 238 7.34 20.94 10.78
N GLU A 239 6.91 21.47 9.63
CA GLU A 239 6.63 22.90 9.44
C GLU A 239 5.32 23.33 10.12
#